data_AF-A0A832C5B3-F1
#
_entry.id   AF-A0A832C5B3-F1
#
_cell.length_a   1.000
_cell.length_b   1.000
_cell.length_c   1.000
_cell.angle_alpha   90.00
_cell.angle_beta   90.00
_cell.angle_gamma   90.00
#
_symmetry.space_group_name_H-M   'P 1'
#
loop_
_entity.id
_entity.type
_entity.pdbx_description
1 polymer ?
#
loop_
_entity_poly.entity_id
_entity_poly.type
_entity_poly.pdbx_seq_one_letter_code
_entity_poly.pdbx_strand_id
1 'polypeptide(L)'
;MSFLRPEGKETNKLGVWGIEERREYVHDPKDIAEAYLTESTVDIETARLTNINGLYSRTIHFSQECVEKITKACLALREIFTRDHKTSTLFVAVFRGEIENIDEIQKAALILEKHGARTRFPLYQRGDLPLWVPSKVYGPEEASDALKQGEFIYNTLKAFLEKEMRGRGGEPSESKAENKA
;
A
#
# COMPACT_ATOMS: atom_id res chain seq x y z
N MET A 1 1.28 -27.20 -2.57
CA MET A 1 1.49 -27.09 -1.12
C MET A 1 0.16 -26.75 -0.47
N SER A 2 -0.49 -27.75 0.14
CA SER A 2 -1.75 -27.61 0.85
C SER A 2 -1.46 -27.11 2.27
N PHE A 3 -2.02 -25.96 2.65
CA PHE A 3 -2.05 -25.56 4.05
C PHE A 3 -2.99 -26.49 4.81
N LEU A 4 -2.42 -27.38 5.60
CA LEU A 4 -3.15 -28.27 6.50
C LEU A 4 -3.94 -27.42 7.49
N ARG A 5 -5.25 -27.69 7.61
CA ARG A 5 -6.08 -27.13 8.68
C ARG A 5 -5.62 -27.73 10.01
N PRO A 6 -5.48 -26.94 11.09
CA PRO A 6 -5.34 -27.51 12.42
C PRO A 6 -6.66 -28.17 12.78
N GLU A 7 -6.63 -29.48 13.05
CA GLU A 7 -7.78 -30.19 13.60
C GLU A 7 -7.97 -29.76 15.08
N GLY A 8 -9.21 -29.40 15.45
CA GLY A 8 -9.63 -29.41 16.84
C GLY A 8 -9.70 -28.07 17.60
N LYS A 9 -10.25 -26.99 17.01
CA LYS A 9 -10.67 -25.83 17.81
C LYS A 9 -12.09 -25.39 17.46
N GLU A 10 -12.96 -25.36 18.47
CA GLU A 10 -14.37 -24.98 18.38
C GLU A 10 -14.51 -23.53 17.92
N THR A 11 -15.15 -23.34 16.77
CA THR A 11 -15.67 -22.03 16.38
C THR A 11 -16.95 -21.75 17.17
N ASN A 12 -17.16 -20.50 17.61
CA ASN A 12 -18.49 -20.10 18.06
C ASN A 12 -19.52 -20.29 16.93
N LYS A 13 -20.82 -20.33 17.26
CA LYS A 13 -21.93 -20.61 16.32
C LYS A 13 -22.04 -19.67 15.11
N LEU A 14 -21.16 -18.68 14.99
CA LEU A 14 -21.09 -17.73 13.88
C LEU A 14 -19.81 -17.86 13.04
N GLY A 15 -18.88 -18.77 13.37
CA GLY A 15 -17.63 -18.94 12.63
C GLY A 15 -16.66 -17.76 12.76
N VAL A 16 -16.83 -16.92 13.78
CA VAL A 16 -16.02 -15.70 13.98
C VAL A 16 -14.99 -15.95 15.07
N TRP A 17 -13.72 -15.98 14.69
CA TRP A 17 -12.57 -15.99 15.61
C TRP A 17 -12.60 -14.74 16.51
N GLY A 18 -12.30 -14.91 17.80
CA GLY A 18 -12.32 -13.82 18.77
C GLY A 18 -11.36 -12.71 18.37
N ILE A 19 -11.69 -11.45 18.68
CA ILE A 19 -10.83 -10.28 18.42
C ILE A 19 -9.47 -10.43 19.12
N GLU A 20 -9.41 -11.16 20.24
CA GLU A 20 -8.16 -11.46 20.96
C GLU A 20 -7.25 -12.47 20.24
N GLU A 21 -7.78 -13.43 19.47
CA GLU A 21 -6.99 -14.43 18.74
C GLU A 21 -6.26 -13.84 17.52
N ARG A 22 -6.71 -12.69 17.01
CA ARG A 22 -6.04 -12.02 15.87
C ARG A 22 -4.73 -11.34 16.24
N ARG A 23 -4.45 -11.11 17.53
CA ARG A 23 -3.18 -10.50 17.98
C ARG A 23 -1.99 -11.44 17.87
N GLU A 24 -2.21 -12.75 17.76
CA GLU A 24 -1.13 -13.75 17.81
C GLU A 24 -0.30 -13.84 16.51
N TYR A 25 -0.75 -13.22 15.40
CA TYR A 25 -0.17 -13.40 14.06
C TYR A 25 0.12 -12.10 13.28
N VAL A 26 0.22 -10.97 13.95
CA VAL A 26 0.60 -9.72 13.29
C VAL A 26 2.07 -9.46 13.63
N HIS A 27 2.93 -9.45 12.60
CA HIS A 27 4.31 -8.98 12.73
C HIS A 27 4.35 -7.58 13.34
N ASP A 28 5.50 -7.18 13.91
CA ASP A 28 5.63 -5.84 14.47
C ASP A 28 5.17 -4.78 13.44
N PRO A 29 4.34 -3.79 13.82
CA PRO A 29 3.83 -2.80 12.88
C PRO A 29 4.94 -2.04 12.12
N LYS A 30 6.12 -1.88 12.74
CA LYS A 30 7.30 -1.31 12.09
C LYS A 30 7.87 -2.25 11.04
N ASP A 31 8.00 -3.55 11.32
CA ASP A 31 8.45 -4.54 10.33
C ASP A 31 7.49 -4.56 9.12
N ILE A 32 6.19 -4.46 9.36
CA ILE A 32 5.17 -4.38 8.30
C ILE A 32 5.35 -3.08 7.49
N ALA A 33 5.56 -1.95 8.15
CA ALA A 33 5.81 -0.67 7.48
C ALA A 33 7.08 -0.70 6.62
N GLU A 34 8.17 -1.30 7.14
CA GLU A 34 9.44 -1.47 6.41
C GLU A 34 9.30 -2.39 5.19
N ALA A 35 8.52 -3.47 5.32
CA ALA A 35 8.23 -4.36 4.20
C ALA A 35 7.45 -3.64 3.08
N TYR A 36 6.40 -2.88 3.43
CA TYR A 36 5.66 -2.08 2.45
C TYR A 36 6.51 -0.97 1.83
N LEU A 37 7.38 -0.32 2.62
CA LEU A 37 8.30 0.70 2.10
C LEU A 37 9.30 0.10 1.11
N THR A 38 9.82 -1.09 1.39
CA THR A 38 10.71 -1.82 0.48
C THR A 38 10.00 -2.14 -0.83
N GLU A 39 8.79 -2.70 -0.76
CA GLU A 39 8.02 -3.05 -1.97
C GLU A 39 7.57 -1.82 -2.77
N SER A 40 7.16 -0.73 -2.11
CA SER A 40 6.85 0.52 -2.81
C SER A 40 8.07 1.13 -3.50
N THR A 41 9.27 0.95 -2.94
CA THR A 41 10.53 1.35 -3.58
C THR A 41 10.75 0.54 -4.87
N VAL A 42 10.54 -0.77 -4.82
CA VAL A 42 10.64 -1.62 -6.02
C VAL A 42 9.62 -1.20 -7.07
N ASP A 43 8.39 -0.89 -6.68
CA ASP A 43 7.34 -0.46 -7.61
C ASP A 43 7.69 0.86 -8.30
N ILE A 44 8.16 1.88 -7.57
CA ILE A 44 8.47 3.18 -8.20
C ILE A 44 9.66 3.08 -9.17
N GLU A 45 10.69 2.31 -8.83
CA GLU A 45 11.80 2.05 -9.76
C GLU A 45 11.31 1.26 -10.99
N THR A 46 10.41 0.30 -10.78
CA THR A 46 9.81 -0.45 -11.89
C THR A 46 8.98 0.47 -12.79
N ALA A 47 8.21 1.39 -12.21
CA ALA A 47 7.44 2.37 -12.97
C ALA A 47 8.34 3.25 -13.85
N ARG A 48 9.50 3.71 -13.33
CA ARG A 48 10.50 4.44 -14.11
C ARG A 48 11.04 3.61 -15.27
N LEU A 49 11.45 2.38 -15.00
CA LEU A 49 11.99 1.47 -16.02
C LEU A 49 10.96 1.18 -17.11
N THR A 50 9.70 0.90 -16.75
CA THR A 50 8.64 0.66 -17.72
C THR A 50 8.33 1.90 -18.54
N ASN A 51 8.43 3.09 -17.96
CA ASN A 51 8.21 4.34 -18.66
C ASN A 51 9.26 4.59 -19.73
N ILE A 52 10.54 4.40 -19.40
CA ILE A 52 11.67 4.51 -20.32
C ILE A 52 11.54 3.52 -21.48
N ASN A 53 10.99 2.34 -21.22
CA ASN A 53 10.80 1.28 -22.23
C ASN A 53 9.46 1.37 -22.99
N GLY A 54 8.68 2.44 -22.83
CA GLY A 54 7.41 2.61 -23.54
C GLY A 54 6.28 1.67 -23.10
N LEU A 55 6.41 1.04 -21.94
CA LEU A 55 5.40 0.15 -21.37
C LEU A 55 4.39 0.94 -20.53
N TYR A 56 3.69 1.89 -21.16
CA TYR A 56 2.89 2.93 -20.50
C TYR A 56 1.83 2.41 -19.52
N SER A 57 1.07 1.39 -19.93
CA SER A 57 0.10 0.74 -19.03
C SER A 57 0.74 0.15 -17.76
N ARG A 58 1.99 -0.31 -17.85
CA ARG A 58 2.75 -0.85 -16.73
C ARG A 58 3.31 0.25 -15.85
N THR A 59 3.75 1.37 -16.43
CA THR A 59 4.11 2.57 -15.66
C THR A 59 2.97 3.00 -14.75
N ILE A 60 1.77 3.16 -15.29
CA ILE A 60 0.60 3.59 -14.51
C ILE A 60 0.26 2.55 -13.42
N HIS A 61 0.32 1.26 -13.75
CA HIS A 61 0.09 0.20 -12.77
C HIS A 61 1.07 0.27 -11.59
N PHE A 62 2.37 0.33 -11.86
CA PHE A 62 3.38 0.34 -10.81
C PHE A 62 3.40 1.67 -10.03
N SER A 63 3.08 2.80 -10.65
CA SER A 63 2.83 4.05 -9.91
C SER A 63 1.67 3.92 -8.92
N GLN A 64 0.58 3.24 -9.32
CA GLN A 64 -0.55 2.98 -8.42
C GLN A 64 -0.16 2.03 -7.27
N GLU A 65 0.54 0.92 -7.55
CA GLU A 65 0.97 -0.04 -6.53
C GLU A 65 1.95 0.59 -5.53
N CYS A 66 2.89 1.42 -6.01
CA CYS A 66 3.78 2.20 -5.16
C CYS A 66 2.99 3.03 -4.15
N VAL A 67 2.00 3.80 -4.63
CA VAL A 67 1.16 4.67 -3.78
C VAL A 67 0.34 3.86 -2.78
N GLU A 68 -0.28 2.76 -3.22
CA GLU A 68 -1.03 1.86 -2.34
C GLU A 68 -0.14 1.30 -1.22
N LYS A 69 1.04 0.80 -1.56
CA LYS A 69 1.95 0.19 -0.58
C LYS A 69 2.54 1.21 0.37
N ILE A 70 3.00 2.38 -0.10
CA ILE A 70 3.58 3.37 0.81
C ILE A 70 2.53 4.00 1.73
N THR A 71 1.28 4.16 1.28
CA THR A 71 0.18 4.58 2.18
C THR A 71 -0.14 3.51 3.21
N LYS A 72 -0.10 2.22 2.83
CA LYS A 72 -0.21 1.08 3.77
C LYS A 72 0.95 1.03 4.77
N ALA A 73 2.17 1.39 4.37
CA ALA A 73 3.29 1.53 5.30
C ALA A 73 3.00 2.57 6.38
N CYS A 74 2.45 3.74 6.00
CA CYS A 74 2.06 4.76 6.98
C CYS A 74 0.97 4.23 7.92
N LEU A 75 -0.09 3.63 7.36
CA LEU A 75 -1.19 3.07 8.15
C LEU A 75 -0.74 1.97 9.11
N ALA A 76 0.24 1.15 8.72
CA ALA A 76 0.82 0.13 9.59
C ALA A 76 1.43 0.75 10.86
N LEU A 77 2.10 1.91 10.78
CA LEU A 77 2.60 2.62 11.97
C LEU A 77 1.49 3.12 12.92
N ARG A 78 0.23 3.10 12.48
CA ARG A 78 -0.96 3.38 13.30
C ARG A 78 -1.74 2.11 13.65
N GLU A 79 -1.14 0.93 13.43
CA GLU A 79 -1.75 -0.40 13.62
C GLU A 79 -3.02 -0.61 12.78
N ILE A 80 -3.13 0.09 11.66
CA ILE A 80 -4.26 -0.02 10.74
C ILE A 80 -3.84 -0.89 9.55
N PHE A 81 -4.46 -2.07 9.46
CA PHE A 81 -4.20 -3.04 8.39
C PHE A 81 -5.44 -3.20 7.51
N THR A 82 -5.30 -2.93 6.21
CA THR A 82 -6.39 -3.11 5.24
C THR A 82 -5.94 -3.94 4.04
N ARG A 83 -6.88 -4.72 3.50
CA ARG A 83 -6.74 -5.43 2.23
C ARG A 83 -7.28 -4.63 1.05
N ASP A 84 -7.89 -3.48 1.30
CA ASP A 84 -8.43 -2.63 0.24
C ASP A 84 -7.32 -2.04 -0.62
N HIS A 85 -7.65 -1.83 -1.90
CA HIS A 85 -6.76 -1.21 -2.90
C HIS A 85 -6.98 0.29 -3.05
N LYS A 86 -8.03 0.84 -2.41
CA LYS A 86 -8.32 2.27 -2.39
C LYS A 86 -8.05 2.79 -0.99
N THR A 87 -6.81 3.19 -0.77
CA THR A 87 -6.29 3.55 0.56
C THR A 87 -6.32 5.05 0.79
N SER A 88 -6.46 5.88 -0.25
CA SER A 88 -6.34 7.34 -0.18
C SER A 88 -7.29 7.98 0.84
N THR A 89 -8.57 7.61 0.84
CA THR A 89 -9.57 8.16 1.78
C THR A 89 -9.28 7.79 3.23
N LEU A 90 -8.96 6.53 3.50
CA LEU A 90 -8.60 6.06 4.84
C LEU A 90 -7.32 6.73 5.33
N PHE A 91 -6.30 6.78 4.48
CA PHE A 91 -5.03 7.44 4.76
C PHE A 91 -5.23 8.90 5.19
N VAL A 92 -6.02 9.66 4.44
CA VAL A 92 -6.31 11.07 4.76
C VAL A 92 -7.08 11.20 6.06
N ALA A 93 -8.04 10.32 6.33
CA ALA A 93 -8.79 10.36 7.59
C ALA A 93 -7.88 10.17 8.82
N VAL A 94 -6.82 9.35 8.68
CA VAL A 94 -5.88 9.04 9.77
C VAL A 94 -4.83 10.13 9.95
N PHE A 95 -4.26 10.66 8.87
CA PHE A 95 -3.10 11.55 8.93
C PHE A 95 -3.42 13.04 8.74
N ARG A 96 -4.70 13.42 8.69
CA ARG A 96 -5.12 14.83 8.54
C ARG A 96 -4.56 15.66 9.70
N GLY A 97 -3.75 16.66 9.36
CA GLY A 97 -3.08 17.54 10.34
C GLY A 97 -1.68 17.09 10.76
N GLU A 98 -1.24 15.90 10.37
CA GLU A 98 0.12 15.39 10.66
C GLU A 98 1.08 15.54 9.47
N ILE A 99 0.55 15.41 8.25
CA ILE A 99 1.32 15.45 7.00
C ILE A 99 0.99 16.73 6.25
N GLU A 100 2.03 17.49 5.91
CA GLU A 100 1.90 18.66 5.03
C GLU A 100 1.46 18.23 3.63
N ASN A 101 0.64 19.06 2.98
CA ASN A 101 0.12 18.81 1.62
C ASN A 101 -0.73 17.52 1.49
N ILE A 102 -1.40 17.10 2.56
CA ILE A 102 -2.18 15.86 2.56
C ILE A 102 -3.34 15.87 1.55
N ASP A 103 -3.93 17.04 1.28
CA ASP A 103 -5.01 17.18 0.32
C ASP A 103 -4.48 17.06 -1.13
N GLU A 104 -3.26 17.53 -1.43
CA GLU A 104 -2.56 17.31 -2.70
C GLU A 104 -2.21 15.83 -2.90
N ILE A 105 -1.72 15.16 -1.85
CA ILE A 105 -1.47 13.71 -1.85
C ILE A 105 -2.77 12.97 -2.15
N GLN A 106 -3.87 13.33 -1.49
CA GLN A 106 -5.17 12.72 -1.74
C GLN A 106 -5.60 12.87 -3.20
N LYS A 107 -5.51 14.09 -3.74
CA LYS A 107 -5.90 14.38 -5.12
C LYS A 107 -5.10 13.54 -6.11
N ALA A 108 -3.79 13.46 -5.93
CA ALA A 108 -2.91 12.64 -6.78
C ALA A 108 -3.22 11.14 -6.64
N ALA A 109 -3.38 10.63 -5.42
CA ALA A 109 -3.71 9.23 -5.18
C ALA A 109 -5.07 8.85 -5.80
N LEU A 110 -6.08 9.70 -5.69
CA LEU A 110 -7.41 9.48 -6.30
C LEU A 110 -7.35 9.42 -7.83
N ILE A 111 -6.43 10.13 -8.47
CA ILE A 111 -6.24 10.04 -9.93
C ILE A 111 -5.70 8.65 -10.29
N LEU A 112 -4.69 8.17 -9.58
CA LEU A 112 -4.09 6.85 -9.81
C LEU A 112 -5.09 5.71 -9.52
N GLU A 113 -5.81 5.77 -8.40
CA GLU A 113 -6.81 4.77 -7.99
C GLU A 113 -7.96 4.60 -9.01
N LYS A 114 -8.29 5.64 -9.79
CA LYS A 114 -9.33 5.57 -10.84
C LYS A 114 -8.96 4.61 -11.97
N HIS A 115 -7.67 4.37 -12.21
CA HIS A 115 -7.25 3.42 -13.23
C HIS A 115 -7.53 1.98 -12.78
N GLY A 116 -7.19 1.65 -11.53
CA GLY A 116 -7.44 0.36 -10.92
C GLY A 116 -6.98 -0.82 -11.78
N ALA A 117 -7.78 -1.87 -11.86
CA ALA A 117 -7.45 -3.09 -12.61
C ALA A 117 -7.31 -2.88 -14.14
N ARG A 118 -7.78 -1.76 -14.69
CA ARG A 118 -7.78 -1.50 -16.14
C ARG A 118 -6.37 -1.38 -16.71
N THR A 119 -5.38 -1.01 -15.91
CA THR A 119 -3.97 -0.96 -16.38
C THR A 119 -3.40 -2.33 -16.72
N ARG A 120 -4.04 -3.41 -16.25
CA ARG A 120 -3.52 -4.78 -16.35
C ARG A 120 -4.30 -5.67 -17.28
N PHE A 121 -5.62 -5.50 -17.32
CA PHE A 121 -6.52 -6.46 -17.96
C PHE A 121 -7.25 -5.83 -19.15
N PRO A 122 -7.31 -6.51 -20.30
CA PRO A 122 -8.22 -6.13 -21.37
C PRO A 122 -9.68 -6.12 -20.89
N LEU A 123 -10.49 -5.23 -21.46
CA LEU A 123 -11.93 -5.17 -21.22
C LEU A 123 -12.66 -5.66 -22.48
N TYR A 124 -13.53 -6.66 -22.29
CA TYR A 124 -14.21 -7.40 -23.36
C TYR A 124 -15.65 -7.77 -23.01
N GLN A 125 -16.18 -7.27 -21.89
CA GLN A 125 -17.49 -7.66 -21.36
C GLN A 125 -18.67 -7.07 -22.16
N ARG A 126 -18.41 -6.12 -23.07
CA ARG A 126 -19.41 -5.43 -23.89
C ARG A 126 -19.16 -5.71 -25.37
N GLY A 127 -19.96 -6.59 -25.96
CA GLY A 127 -19.82 -7.00 -27.37
C GLY A 127 -20.14 -5.91 -28.39
N ASP A 128 -20.78 -4.82 -27.96
CA ASP A 128 -21.08 -3.63 -28.77
C ASP A 128 -19.92 -2.62 -28.83
N LEU A 129 -18.85 -2.84 -28.03
CA LEU A 129 -17.67 -1.97 -27.98
C LEU A 129 -16.43 -2.72 -28.48
N PRO A 130 -15.42 -2.00 -29.03
CA PRO A 130 -14.16 -2.63 -29.39
C PRO A 130 -13.44 -3.19 -28.14
N LEU A 131 -12.68 -4.27 -28.34
CA LEU A 131 -11.79 -4.82 -27.33
C LEU A 131 -10.83 -3.74 -26.84
N TRP A 132 -10.91 -3.40 -25.56
CA TRP A 132 -10.03 -2.41 -24.95
C TRP A 132 -8.79 -3.12 -24.41
N VAL A 133 -7.61 -2.77 -24.92
CA VAL A 133 -6.33 -3.38 -24.52
C VAL A 133 -5.43 -2.32 -23.90
N PRO A 134 -5.06 -2.42 -22.60
CA PRO A 134 -4.35 -1.34 -21.91
C PRO A 134 -3.05 -0.92 -22.60
N SER A 135 -2.26 -1.87 -23.09
CA SER A 135 -0.99 -1.61 -23.79
C SER A 135 -1.14 -0.93 -25.15
N LYS A 136 -2.36 -0.85 -25.69
CA LYS A 136 -2.65 -0.14 -26.94
C LYS A 136 -3.29 1.23 -26.72
N VAL A 137 -3.86 1.47 -25.54
CA VAL A 137 -4.67 2.66 -25.26
C VAL A 137 -3.93 3.69 -24.42
N TYR A 138 -3.16 3.26 -23.41
CA TYR A 138 -2.39 4.21 -22.61
C TYR A 138 -1.19 4.74 -23.39
N GLY A 139 -1.04 6.06 -23.38
CA GLY A 139 0.05 6.77 -24.04
C GLY A 139 1.16 7.24 -23.09
N PRO A 140 2.21 7.87 -23.67
CA PRO A 140 3.33 8.40 -22.92
C PRO A 140 2.94 9.53 -21.96
N GLU A 141 1.95 10.34 -22.31
CA GLU A 141 1.51 11.48 -21.48
C GLU A 141 0.87 10.97 -20.18
N GLU A 142 -0.10 10.06 -20.28
CA GLU A 142 -0.76 9.50 -19.10
C GLU A 142 0.22 8.72 -18.20
N ALA A 143 1.17 7.99 -18.82
CA ALA A 143 2.21 7.30 -18.08
C ALA A 143 3.16 8.25 -17.35
N SER A 144 3.60 9.32 -18.03
CA SER A 144 4.46 10.35 -17.44
C SER A 144 3.79 11.06 -16.27
N ASP A 145 2.51 11.42 -16.43
CA ASP A 145 1.76 12.09 -15.37
C ASP A 145 1.49 11.17 -14.18
N ALA A 146 1.16 9.89 -14.43
CA ALA A 146 1.03 8.91 -13.37
C ALA A 146 2.35 8.68 -12.62
N LEU A 147 3.48 8.64 -13.34
CA LEU A 147 4.81 8.52 -12.74
C LEU A 147 5.13 9.72 -11.84
N LYS A 148 4.93 10.95 -12.34
CA LYS A 148 5.17 12.18 -11.55
C LYS A 148 4.34 12.21 -10.27
N GLN A 149 3.07 11.80 -10.34
CA GLN A 149 2.20 11.71 -9.17
C GLN A 149 2.67 10.64 -8.19
N GLY A 150 3.06 9.46 -8.69
CA GLY A 150 3.63 8.39 -7.88
C GLY A 150 4.91 8.83 -7.17
N GLU A 151 5.83 9.49 -7.88
CA GLU A 151 7.09 10.01 -7.33
C GLU A 151 6.87 11.09 -6.28
N PHE A 152 5.95 12.03 -6.54
CA PHE A 152 5.57 13.06 -5.57
C PHE A 152 5.09 12.45 -4.25
N ILE A 153 4.15 11.51 -4.32
CA ILE A 153 3.61 10.84 -3.12
C ILE A 153 4.70 10.01 -2.44
N TYR A 154 5.43 9.20 -3.21
CA TYR A 154 6.47 8.32 -2.70
C TYR A 154 7.54 9.11 -1.92
N ASN A 155 8.10 10.16 -2.52
CA ASN A 155 9.15 10.95 -1.87
C ASN A 155 8.64 11.63 -0.59
N THR A 156 7.42 12.16 -0.63
CA THR A 156 6.81 12.83 0.53
C THR A 156 6.57 11.84 1.69
N LEU A 157 5.94 10.71 1.39
CA LEU A 157 5.60 9.72 2.42
C LEU A 157 6.81 8.93 2.90
N LYS A 158 7.82 8.70 2.06
CA LYS A 158 9.08 8.09 2.48
C LYS A 158 9.79 8.95 3.53
N ALA A 159 9.91 10.26 3.29
CA ALA A 159 10.52 11.17 4.25
C ALA A 159 9.76 11.19 5.58
N PHE A 160 8.42 11.18 5.53
CA PHE A 160 7.57 11.06 6.72
C PHE A 160 7.82 9.74 7.48
N LEU A 161 7.78 8.61 6.77
CA LEU A 161 8.00 7.27 7.33
C LEU A 161 9.37 7.14 8.01
N GLU A 162 10.43 7.59 7.35
CA GLU A 162 11.78 7.56 7.91
C GLU A 162 11.91 8.40 9.18
N LYS A 163 11.17 9.51 9.28
CA LYS A 163 11.11 10.33 10.50
C LYS A 163 10.37 9.59 11.62
N GLU A 164 9.18 9.05 11.33
CA GLU A 164 8.36 8.32 12.32
C GLU A 164 9.07 7.08 12.87
N MET A 165 9.70 6.30 12.00
CA MET A 165 10.43 5.08 12.39
C MET A 165 11.68 5.37 13.23
N ARG A 166 12.32 6.53 13.04
CA ARG A 166 13.43 7.00 13.89
C ARG A 166 12.93 7.52 15.24
N GLY A 167 11.85 8.29 15.25
CA GLY A 167 11.28 8.85 16.48
C GLY A 167 10.76 7.81 17.47
N ARG A 168 10.30 6.65 16.97
CA ARG A 168 9.81 5.53 17.80
C ARG A 168 10.90 4.58 18.30
N GLY A 169 12.16 4.74 17.87
CA GLY A 169 13.28 3.90 18.29
C GLY A 169 14.07 4.40 19.51
N GLY A 170 13.56 5.41 20.22
CA GLY A 170 14.29 6.16 21.26
C GLY A 170 13.95 5.84 22.72
N GLU A 171 12.95 4.99 23.00
CA GLU A 171 12.67 4.54 24.37
C GLU A 171 13.16 3.10 24.55
N PRO A 172 14.17 2.84 25.40
CA PRO A 172 14.48 1.50 25.85
C PRO A 172 13.22 0.91 26.49
N SER A 173 12.81 -0.28 26.07
CA SER A 173 11.78 -1.03 26.77
C SER A 173 12.28 -1.37 28.18
N GLU A 174 11.89 -0.59 29.18
CA GLU A 174 12.03 -0.96 30.59
C GLU A 174 11.07 -2.12 30.91
N SER A 175 11.57 -3.35 30.80
CA SER A 175 11.20 -4.50 31.63
C SER A 175 12.06 -5.69 31.17
N LYS A 176 12.78 -6.45 32.00
CA LYS A 176 12.54 -6.82 33.39
C LYS A 176 13.86 -6.89 34.16
N ALA A 177 14.03 -6.00 35.14
CA ALA A 177 14.82 -6.31 36.33
C ALA A 177 13.88 -7.02 37.32
N GLU A 178 13.79 -8.35 37.24
CA GLU A 178 13.24 -9.14 38.34
C GLU A 178 14.40 -9.73 39.14
N ASN A 179 14.53 -9.17 40.34
CA ASN A 179 15.35 -9.62 41.44
C ASN A 179 15.23 -11.13 41.67
N LYS A 180 16.37 -11.80 41.83
CA LYS A 180 16.47 -12.95 42.72
C LYS A 180 17.47 -12.61 43.82
N ALA A 181 16.91 -12.38 45.01
CA ALA A 181 17.57 -12.57 46.29
C ALA A 181 17.84 -14.07 46.52
#